data_AF-A0A924TWS2-F1
#
_entry.id   AF-A0A924TWS2-F1
#
_cell.length_a   1.000
_cell.length_b   1.000
_cell.length_c   1.000
_cell.angle_alpha   90.00
_cell.angle_beta   90.00
_cell.angle_gamma   90.00
#
_symmetry.space_group_name_H-M   'P 1'
#
loop_
_entity.id
_entity.type
_entity.pdbx_description
1 polymer ?
#
loop_
_entity_poly.entity_id
_entity_poly.type
_entity_poly.pdbx_seq_one_letter_code
_entity_poly.pdbx_strand_id
1 'polypeptide(L)'
;ETLYGPHAAPPTLREVTMRVAVRHPKKEALELFAREKSAPGTSWSPGSTGPGGGRPGVSPLIVPCAFLVPRDAVQPVVRLGELAIAVPFDAPPLAATPVLLPDPAAWAMPAGATRSVPLVALAWGRSGDKGDLSNIGLIARRPEWLPLLWAQVTPEAVKAWFAHLVKGRVERFHLPGLQAMNLVLHQALEGGGPASLRLDPLGKGMAQMLLELPIEVPADWPV
;
A
#
# COMPACT_ATOMS: atom_id res chain seq x y z
N GLU A 1 -11.90 -7.28 -6.87
CA GLU A 1 -11.39 -8.43 -7.66
C GLU A 1 -10.05 -8.22 -8.35
N THR A 2 -9.88 -7.45 -9.43
CA THR A 2 -8.59 -7.43 -10.17
C THR A 2 -7.35 -7.13 -9.32
N LEU A 3 -7.47 -6.27 -8.29
CA LEU A 3 -6.37 -5.95 -7.38
C LEU A 3 -5.97 -7.11 -6.45
N TYR A 4 -6.86 -8.08 -6.23
CA TYR A 4 -6.61 -9.24 -5.34
C TYR A 4 -5.70 -10.30 -5.99
N GLY A 5 -5.47 -10.23 -7.30
CA GLY A 5 -4.56 -11.14 -8.01
C GLY A 5 -4.93 -12.61 -7.77
N PRO A 6 -4.01 -13.44 -7.22
CA PRO A 6 -4.29 -14.85 -6.96
C PRO A 6 -5.36 -15.10 -5.89
N HIS A 7 -5.72 -14.07 -5.10
CA HIS A 7 -6.71 -14.16 -4.03
C HIS A 7 -8.11 -13.72 -4.46
N ALA A 8 -8.31 -13.38 -5.73
CA ALA A 8 -9.63 -12.99 -6.23
C ALA A 8 -10.60 -14.17 -6.15
N ALA A 9 -11.82 -13.91 -5.66
CA ALA A 9 -12.86 -14.93 -5.62
C ALA A 9 -13.46 -15.13 -7.02
N PRO A 10 -13.84 -16.36 -7.42
CA PRO A 10 -14.47 -16.61 -8.72
C PRO A 10 -15.80 -15.84 -8.81
N PRO A 11 -15.91 -14.83 -9.68
CA PRO A 11 -17.07 -13.96 -9.67
C PRO A 11 -18.17 -14.47 -10.61
N THR A 12 -19.43 -14.37 -10.19
CA THR A 12 -20.56 -14.35 -11.14
C THR A 12 -20.66 -12.94 -11.73
N LEU A 13 -20.04 -12.72 -12.89
CA LEU A 13 -19.94 -11.40 -13.50
C LEU A 13 -21.14 -11.10 -14.38
N ARG A 14 -21.77 -9.94 -14.15
CA ARG A 14 -22.73 -9.33 -15.09
C ARG A 14 -22.11 -8.17 -15.87
N GLU A 15 -21.05 -7.58 -15.35
CA GLU A 15 -20.35 -6.42 -15.91
C GLU A 15 -18.84 -6.55 -15.67
N VAL A 16 -18.05 -6.03 -16.60
CA VAL A 16 -16.59 -5.99 -16.52
C VAL A 16 -16.12 -4.58 -16.83
N THR A 17 -15.29 -4.01 -15.94
CA THR A 17 -14.62 -2.73 -16.21
C THR A 17 -13.22 -2.99 -16.77
N MET A 18 -12.90 -2.41 -17.93
CA MET A 18 -11.56 -2.41 -18.49
C MET A 18 -10.93 -1.03 -18.36
N ARG A 19 -9.75 -0.95 -17.74
CA ARG A 19 -8.91 0.25 -17.73
C ARG A 19 -7.60 -0.07 -18.45
N VAL A 20 -7.30 0.69 -19.50
CA VAL A 20 -6.02 0.62 -20.21
C VAL A 20 -5.22 1.88 -19.90
N ALA A 21 -4.02 1.71 -19.36
CA ALA A 21 -3.08 2.79 -19.06
C ALA A 21 -1.75 2.46 -19.72
N VAL A 22 -1.17 3.44 -20.42
CA VAL A 22 0.05 3.25 -21.22
C VAL A 22 1.02 4.39 -20.91
N ARG A 23 2.30 4.05 -20.76
CA ARG A 23 3.41 5.00 -20.73
C ARG A 23 4.43 4.61 -21.80
N HIS A 24 5.07 5.60 -22.41
CA HIS A 24 6.07 5.37 -23.44
C HIS A 24 7.09 6.52 -23.44
N PRO A 25 8.38 6.26 -23.71
CA PRO A 25 9.41 7.31 -23.76
C PRO A 25 9.16 8.36 -24.86
N LYS A 26 8.49 7.96 -25.94
CA LYS A 26 8.12 8.83 -27.08
C LYS A 26 6.67 9.27 -26.96
N LYS A 27 6.43 10.59 -26.95
CA LYS A 27 5.10 11.20 -26.90
C LYS A 27 4.24 10.81 -28.11
N GLU A 28 4.85 10.74 -29.28
CA GLU A 28 4.20 10.47 -30.57
C GLU A 28 3.52 9.10 -30.60
N ALA A 29 4.11 8.11 -29.92
CA ALA A 29 3.53 6.78 -29.79
C ALA A 29 2.25 6.79 -28.94
N LEU A 30 2.21 7.61 -27.88
CA LEU A 30 1.02 7.78 -27.03
C LEU A 30 -0.06 8.57 -27.74
N GLU A 31 0.31 9.56 -28.55
CA GLU A 31 -0.63 10.29 -29.41
C GLU A 31 -1.27 9.37 -30.45
N LEU A 32 -0.49 8.47 -31.06
CA LEU A 32 -1.02 7.44 -31.95
C LEU A 32 -2.00 6.52 -31.21
N PHE A 33 -1.62 5.99 -30.05
CA PHE A 33 -2.52 5.15 -29.23
C PHE A 33 -3.82 5.88 -28.86
N ALA A 34 -3.74 7.15 -28.44
CA ALA A 34 -4.89 7.96 -28.10
C ALA A 34 -5.80 8.24 -29.32
N ARG A 35 -5.23 8.31 -30.53
CA ARG A 35 -5.99 8.43 -31.78
C ARG A 35 -6.81 7.18 -32.08
N GLU A 36 -6.20 6.01 -31.97
CA GLU A 36 -6.79 4.73 -32.38
C GLU A 36 -7.76 4.12 -31.36
N LYS A 37 -7.64 4.41 -30.06
CA LYS A 37 -8.42 3.72 -29.01
C LYS A 37 -9.95 3.88 -29.13
N SER A 38 -10.44 4.90 -29.82
CA SER A 38 -11.88 5.22 -29.83
C SER A 38 -12.69 4.24 -30.68
N ALA A 39 -12.14 3.79 -31.83
CA ALA A 39 -12.86 2.91 -32.74
C ALA A 39 -13.26 1.55 -32.10
N PRO A 40 -12.38 0.89 -31.31
CA PRO A 40 -12.78 -0.29 -30.56
C PRO A 40 -13.93 -0.04 -29.57
N GLY A 41 -13.93 1.09 -28.87
CA GLY A 41 -14.92 1.39 -27.84
C GLY A 41 -16.32 1.67 -28.40
N THR A 42 -16.41 2.29 -29.58
CA THR A 42 -17.68 2.69 -30.19
C THR A 42 -18.24 1.72 -31.22
N SER A 43 -17.41 0.85 -31.81
CA SER A 43 -17.78 0.12 -33.03
C SER A 43 -17.52 -1.39 -32.99
N TRP A 44 -16.92 -1.96 -31.94
CA TRP A 44 -16.57 -3.38 -31.93
C TRP A 44 -17.55 -4.25 -31.13
N SER A 45 -17.73 -4.01 -29.83
CA SER A 45 -18.62 -4.83 -28.99
C SER A 45 -19.91 -4.08 -28.63
N PRO A 46 -21.11 -4.64 -28.88
CA PRO A 46 -22.35 -4.05 -28.39
C PRO A 46 -22.41 -4.10 -26.85
N GLY A 47 -23.06 -3.10 -26.24
CA GLY A 47 -23.22 -3.03 -24.78
C GLY A 47 -22.03 -2.42 -24.02
N SER A 48 -21.03 -1.86 -24.71
CA SER A 48 -19.98 -1.08 -24.07
C SER A 48 -20.53 0.26 -23.56
N THR A 49 -20.25 0.57 -22.29
CA THR A 49 -20.51 1.88 -21.68
C THR A 49 -19.23 2.39 -21.01
N GLY A 50 -19.10 3.70 -20.87
CA GLY A 50 -17.92 4.32 -20.27
C GLY A 50 -18.08 5.83 -20.13
N PRO A 51 -17.18 6.51 -19.40
CA PRO A 51 -17.38 7.88 -18.94
C PRO A 51 -17.46 8.98 -20.03
N GLY A 52 -17.62 8.66 -21.31
CA GLY A 52 -17.83 9.65 -22.39
C GLY A 52 -16.67 10.64 -22.60
N GLY A 53 -15.57 10.50 -21.85
CA GLY A 53 -14.48 11.46 -21.76
C GLY A 53 -13.50 11.36 -22.91
N GLY A 54 -13.93 11.75 -24.11
CA GLY A 54 -13.11 12.09 -25.28
C GLY A 54 -11.77 11.35 -25.46
N ARG A 55 -10.78 12.10 -25.98
CA ARG A 55 -9.41 11.62 -26.18
C ARG A 55 -8.55 12.17 -25.04
N PRO A 56 -7.97 11.32 -24.17
CA PRO A 56 -7.09 11.77 -23.11
C PRO A 56 -5.84 12.43 -23.73
N GLY A 57 -5.43 13.56 -23.15
CA GLY A 57 -4.18 14.21 -23.53
C GLY A 57 -2.97 13.41 -23.07
N VAL A 58 -1.86 13.53 -23.81
CA VAL A 58 -0.57 12.98 -23.38
C VAL A 58 0.09 13.96 -22.42
N SER A 59 0.54 13.46 -21.26
CA SER A 59 1.22 14.24 -20.24
C SER A 59 2.53 13.58 -19.82
N PRO A 60 3.51 14.35 -19.30
CA PRO A 60 4.72 13.79 -18.72
C PRO A 60 4.42 12.89 -17.51
N LEU A 61 5.16 11.80 -17.37
CA LEU A 61 5.13 10.95 -16.19
C LEU A 61 6.14 11.50 -15.15
N ILE A 62 5.65 11.91 -13.99
CA ILE A 62 6.50 12.45 -12.92
C ILE A 62 6.80 11.35 -11.91
N VAL A 63 8.09 11.07 -11.71
CA VAL A 63 8.56 10.07 -10.74
C VAL A 63 9.27 10.80 -9.59
N PRO A 64 8.70 10.79 -8.37
CA PRO A 64 9.33 11.43 -7.22
C PRO A 64 10.52 10.59 -6.76
N CYS A 65 11.70 11.21 -6.73
CA CYS A 65 12.92 10.62 -6.17
C CYS A 65 13.21 11.31 -4.83
N ALA A 66 13.15 10.55 -3.74
CA ALA A 66 13.59 11.03 -2.44
C ALA A 66 15.04 10.59 -2.20
N PHE A 67 15.89 11.51 -1.77
CA PHE A 67 17.27 11.26 -1.40
C PHE A 67 17.64 12.12 -0.20
N LEU A 68 18.70 11.73 0.51
CA LEU A 68 19.22 12.49 1.64
C LEU A 68 20.19 13.56 1.12
N VAL A 69 20.11 14.75 1.72
CA VAL A 69 21.09 15.83 1.50
C VAL A 69 21.98 15.92 2.74
N PRO A 70 23.31 16.06 2.59
CA PRO A 70 24.19 16.30 3.73
C PRO A 70 23.71 17.50 4.55
N ARG A 71 23.66 17.34 5.86
CA ARG A 71 23.09 18.36 6.74
C ARG A 71 23.91 19.64 6.75
N ASP A 72 25.22 19.51 6.68
CA ASP A 72 26.20 20.59 6.57
C ASP A 72 26.13 21.33 5.22
N ALA A 73 25.48 20.75 4.21
CA ALA A 73 25.25 21.40 2.93
C ALA A 73 24.03 22.35 2.92
N VAL A 74 23.29 22.49 4.04
CA VAL A 74 22.10 23.34 4.12
C VAL A 74 22.13 24.25 5.35
N GLN A 75 21.77 25.52 5.15
CA GLN A 75 21.56 26.50 6.23
C GLN A 75 20.08 26.94 6.23
N PRO A 76 19.24 26.48 7.18
CA PRO A 76 17.84 26.87 7.23
C PRO A 76 17.66 28.33 7.65
N VAL A 77 16.69 29.00 7.02
CA VAL A 77 16.31 30.39 7.28
C VAL A 77 14.79 30.49 7.22
N VAL A 78 14.17 31.18 8.17
CA VAL A 78 12.75 31.56 8.09
C VAL A 78 12.65 32.92 7.42
N ARG A 79 11.85 33.03 6.36
CA ARG A 79 11.57 34.31 5.69
C ARG A 79 10.13 34.76 5.97
N LEU A 80 9.98 35.99 6.46
CA LEU A 80 8.71 36.67 6.66
C LEU A 80 8.73 37.98 5.86
N GLY A 81 8.30 37.92 4.59
CA GLY A 81 8.53 39.00 3.63
C GLY A 81 10.03 39.18 3.38
N GLU A 82 10.53 40.40 3.60
CA GLU A 82 11.96 40.72 3.47
C GLU A 82 12.80 40.32 4.70
N LEU A 83 12.16 40.10 5.86
CA LEU A 83 12.86 39.70 7.08
C LEU A 83 13.36 38.26 6.95
N ALA A 84 14.67 38.07 7.12
CA ALA A 84 15.32 36.77 7.20
C ALA A 84 15.77 36.49 8.64
N ILE A 85 15.24 35.42 9.24
CA ILE A 85 15.56 34.99 10.59
C ILE A 85 16.39 33.72 10.50
N ALA A 86 17.63 33.77 10.98
CA ALA A 86 18.51 32.60 11.03
C ALA A 86 17.93 31.54 11.97
N VAL A 87 17.91 30.28 11.52
CA VAL A 87 17.53 29.14 12.36
C VAL A 87 18.81 28.51 12.91
N PRO A 88 18.97 28.41 14.25
CA PRO A 88 20.07 27.64 14.84
C PRO A 88 20.05 26.20 14.31
N PHE A 89 21.16 25.76 13.72
CA PHE A 89 21.21 24.48 13.01
C PHE A 89 22.49 23.67 13.27
N ASP A 90 23.09 23.92 14.42
CA ASP A 90 24.35 23.39 14.94
C ASP A 90 24.19 22.19 15.89
N ALA A 91 22.96 21.85 16.30
CA ALA A 91 22.71 20.68 17.15
C ALA A 91 23.33 19.42 16.53
N PRO A 92 23.93 18.48 17.28
CA PRO A 92 24.43 17.24 16.70
C PRO A 92 23.29 16.44 16.05
N PRO A 93 23.55 15.60 15.03
CA PRO A 93 22.54 14.68 14.52
C PRO A 93 21.98 13.85 15.68
N LEU A 94 20.67 13.70 15.76
CA LEU A 94 20.06 12.73 16.67
C LEU A 94 20.68 11.36 16.36
N ALA A 95 21.22 10.70 17.39
CA ALA A 95 21.75 9.35 17.24
C ALA A 95 20.61 8.47 16.70
N ALA A 96 20.79 7.96 15.48
CA ALA A 96 19.76 7.22 14.75
C ALA A 96 19.63 5.77 15.24
N THR A 97 19.93 5.48 16.51
CA THR A 97 19.72 4.14 17.06
C THR A 97 18.22 3.93 17.19
N PRO A 98 17.59 3.08 16.35
CA PRO A 98 16.17 2.85 16.45
C PRO A 98 15.92 2.17 17.79
N VAL A 99 15.09 2.77 18.64
CA VAL A 99 14.60 2.09 19.85
C VAL A 99 13.63 1.02 19.38
N LEU A 100 14.12 -0.22 19.29
CA LEU A 100 13.25 -1.37 19.04
C LEU A 100 12.42 -1.61 20.30
N LEU A 101 11.11 -1.47 20.16
CA LEU A 101 10.18 -1.86 21.21
C LEU A 101 10.17 -3.40 21.30
N PRO A 102 10.03 -3.97 22.51
CA PRO A 102 9.95 -5.41 22.66
C PRO A 102 8.71 -5.93 21.93
N ASP A 103 8.83 -7.09 21.31
CA ASP A 103 7.70 -7.80 20.71
C ASP A 103 6.62 -8.13 21.75
N PRO A 104 5.36 -8.32 21.35
CA PRO A 104 4.34 -8.85 22.24
C PRO A 104 4.70 -10.26 22.74
N ALA A 105 4.00 -10.72 23.77
CA ALA A 105 4.19 -12.06 24.30
C ALA A 105 4.10 -13.12 23.18
N ALA A 106 4.93 -14.16 23.27
CA ALA A 106 4.89 -15.26 22.31
C ALA A 106 3.51 -15.95 22.36
N TRP A 107 2.95 -16.22 21.19
CA TRP A 107 1.72 -16.98 21.08
C TRP A 107 2.02 -18.47 20.91
N ALA A 108 1.36 -19.30 21.73
CA ALA A 108 1.31 -20.74 21.56
C ALA A 108 -0.12 -21.13 21.22
N MET A 109 -0.33 -21.77 20.07
CA MET A 109 -1.65 -22.24 19.68
C MET A 109 -2.13 -23.32 20.68
N PRO A 110 -3.30 -23.16 21.30
CA PRO A 110 -3.87 -24.19 22.17
C PRO A 110 -4.04 -25.52 21.44
N ALA A 111 -3.90 -26.63 22.17
CA ALA A 111 -4.21 -27.95 21.62
C ALA A 111 -5.71 -28.05 21.32
N GLY A 112 -6.07 -28.57 20.14
CA GLY A 112 -7.46 -28.74 19.72
C GLY A 112 -7.65 -28.49 18.23
N ALA A 113 -8.91 -28.47 17.80
CA ALA A 113 -9.26 -28.12 16.43
C ALA A 113 -9.07 -26.61 16.20
N THR A 114 -8.59 -26.24 15.00
CA THR A 114 -8.54 -24.84 14.54
C THR A 114 -9.57 -24.60 13.44
N ARG A 115 -9.89 -23.33 13.22
CA ARG A 115 -10.62 -22.85 12.05
C ARG A 115 -9.93 -21.62 11.46
N SER A 116 -10.07 -21.44 10.17
CA SER A 116 -9.59 -20.24 9.48
C SER A 116 -10.65 -19.14 9.49
N VAL A 117 -10.25 -17.92 9.85
CA VAL A 117 -11.09 -16.71 9.79
C VAL A 117 -10.35 -15.59 9.06
N PRO A 118 -11.04 -14.70 8.34
CA PRO A 118 -10.37 -13.56 7.73
C PRO A 118 -9.86 -12.60 8.81
N LEU A 119 -8.69 -12.00 8.59
CA LEU A 119 -8.05 -11.06 9.51
C LEU A 119 -8.99 -9.92 9.96
N VAL A 120 -9.95 -9.49 9.12
CA VAL A 120 -10.97 -8.48 9.44
C VAL A 120 -11.80 -8.82 10.67
N ALA A 121 -11.97 -10.10 10.98
CA ALA A 121 -12.71 -10.56 12.15
C ALA A 121 -11.93 -10.32 13.47
N LEU A 122 -10.60 -10.22 13.38
CA LEU A 122 -9.70 -10.06 14.52
C LEU A 122 -9.07 -8.66 14.62
N ALA A 123 -8.98 -7.93 13.51
CA ALA A 123 -8.27 -6.65 13.45
C ALA A 123 -9.01 -5.59 12.64
N TRP A 124 -8.73 -4.32 12.97
CA TRP A 124 -9.00 -3.17 12.13
C TRP A 124 -7.75 -2.85 11.29
N GLY A 125 -7.93 -2.38 10.06
CA GLY A 125 -6.83 -2.07 9.16
C GLY A 125 -7.04 -0.79 8.36
N ARG A 126 -5.98 0.01 8.23
CA ARG A 126 -5.92 1.18 7.35
C ARG A 126 -4.55 1.26 6.67
N SER A 127 -4.53 1.71 5.42
CA SER A 127 -3.29 1.88 4.67
C SER A 127 -3.03 3.33 4.27
N GLY A 128 -1.75 3.65 4.18
CA GLY A 128 -1.22 4.91 3.68
C GLY A 128 -0.14 4.67 2.63
N ASP A 129 0.26 5.74 1.96
CA ASP A 129 1.29 5.75 0.95
C ASP A 129 2.36 6.80 1.27
N LYS A 130 3.60 6.50 0.86
CA LYS A 130 4.70 7.45 0.86
C LYS A 130 5.64 7.15 -0.30
N GLY A 131 5.38 7.79 -1.45
CA GLY A 131 6.11 7.47 -2.67
C GLY A 131 5.79 6.05 -3.12
N ASP A 132 6.81 5.22 -3.35
CA ASP A 132 6.64 3.80 -3.72
C ASP A 132 6.47 2.85 -2.51
N LEU A 133 6.26 3.41 -1.31
CA LEU A 133 5.96 2.67 -0.09
C LEU A 133 4.45 2.65 0.15
N SER A 134 3.95 1.52 0.67
CA SER A 134 2.67 1.49 1.35
C SER A 134 2.87 1.03 2.79
N ASN A 135 2.21 1.69 3.73
CA ASN A 135 2.15 1.25 5.11
C ASN A 135 0.75 0.73 5.44
N ILE A 136 0.66 -0.31 6.27
CA ILE A 136 -0.60 -0.87 6.75
C ILE A 136 -0.53 -0.91 8.28
N GLY A 137 -1.37 -0.10 8.92
CA GLY A 137 -1.61 -0.17 10.35
C GLY A 137 -2.69 -1.21 10.64
N LEU A 138 -2.39 -2.15 11.53
CA LEU A 138 -3.33 -3.16 12.03
C LEU A 138 -3.49 -3.02 13.54
N ILE A 139 -4.72 -2.84 13.99
CA ILE A 139 -5.07 -2.74 15.41
C ILE A 139 -5.88 -3.96 15.78
N ALA A 140 -5.46 -4.72 16.79
CA ALA A 140 -6.23 -5.86 17.28
C ALA A 140 -7.57 -5.36 17.84
N ARG A 141 -8.68 -6.00 17.47
CA ARG A 141 -10.00 -5.66 18.02
C ARG A 141 -10.09 -5.93 19.52
N ARG A 142 -9.35 -6.94 19.97
CA ARG A 142 -9.16 -7.26 21.39
C ARG A 142 -7.67 -7.39 21.70
N PRO A 143 -7.15 -6.79 22.78
CA PRO A 143 -5.73 -6.84 23.13
C PRO A 143 -5.16 -8.26 23.20
N GLU A 144 -5.95 -9.22 23.71
CA GLU A 144 -5.55 -10.63 23.85
C GLU A 144 -5.29 -11.33 22.51
N TRP A 145 -5.74 -10.76 21.39
CA TRP A 145 -5.50 -11.31 20.05
C TRP A 145 -4.18 -10.84 19.44
N LEU A 146 -3.54 -9.80 19.99
CA LEU A 146 -2.30 -9.27 19.42
C LEU A 146 -1.16 -10.31 19.36
N PRO A 147 -0.91 -11.14 20.40
CA PRO A 147 0.08 -12.22 20.31
C PRO A 147 -0.14 -13.17 19.12
N LEU A 148 -1.39 -13.61 18.90
CA LEU A 148 -1.77 -14.46 17.77
C LEU A 148 -1.50 -13.76 16.43
N LEU A 149 -1.96 -12.51 16.30
CA LEU A 149 -1.77 -11.71 15.10
C LEU A 149 -0.28 -11.48 14.83
N TRP A 150 0.52 -11.25 15.87
CA TRP A 150 1.98 -11.10 15.75
C TRP A 150 2.67 -12.41 15.35
N ALA A 151 2.14 -13.57 15.71
CA ALA A 151 2.70 -14.85 15.27
C ALA A 151 2.39 -15.16 13.80
N GLN A 152 1.23 -14.74 13.27
CA GLN A 152 0.78 -15.13 11.92
C GLN A 152 0.92 -14.04 10.86
N VAL A 153 0.74 -12.76 11.22
CA VAL A 153 0.87 -11.62 10.29
C VAL A 153 2.32 -11.17 10.23
N THR A 154 3.21 -12.09 9.82
CA THR A 154 4.65 -11.84 9.71
C THR A 154 5.00 -11.07 8.44
N PRO A 155 6.18 -10.43 8.36
CA PRO A 155 6.66 -9.83 7.12
C PRO A 155 6.61 -10.80 5.92
N GLU A 156 6.94 -12.07 6.14
CA GLU A 156 6.98 -13.12 5.13
C GLU A 156 5.56 -13.47 4.65
N ALA A 157 4.61 -13.65 5.58
CA ALA A 157 3.22 -13.93 5.25
C ALA A 157 2.60 -12.77 4.45
N VAL A 158 2.84 -11.54 4.88
CA VAL A 158 2.37 -10.33 4.18
C VAL A 158 3.04 -10.18 2.81
N LYS A 159 4.34 -10.47 2.70
CA LYS A 159 5.07 -10.46 1.44
C LYS A 159 4.54 -11.50 0.47
N ALA A 160 4.24 -12.71 0.94
CA ALA A 160 3.65 -13.78 0.14
C ALA A 160 2.23 -13.40 -0.31
N TRP A 161 1.41 -12.86 0.58
CA TRP A 161 0.05 -12.40 0.27
C TRP A 161 0.05 -11.33 -0.82
N PHE A 162 0.99 -10.38 -0.76
CA PHE A 162 1.11 -9.31 -1.74
C PHE A 162 2.14 -9.58 -2.85
N ALA A 163 2.52 -10.83 -3.10
CA ALA A 163 3.59 -11.15 -4.07
C ALA A 163 3.29 -10.61 -5.49
N HIS A 164 2.02 -10.46 -5.87
CA HIS A 164 1.59 -9.89 -7.15
C HIS A 164 1.70 -8.37 -7.23
N LEU A 165 1.84 -7.66 -6.10
CA LEU A 165 1.90 -6.19 -6.03
C LEU A 165 3.23 -5.65 -5.52
N VAL A 166 3.81 -6.29 -4.50
CA VAL A 166 4.91 -5.77 -3.70
C VAL A 166 6.21 -6.42 -4.14
N LYS A 167 7.15 -5.63 -4.64
CA LYS A 167 8.43 -6.12 -5.15
C LYS A 167 9.55 -6.09 -4.12
N GLY A 168 9.53 -5.13 -3.19
CA GLY A 168 10.56 -4.95 -2.16
C GLY A 168 10.28 -5.72 -0.87
N ARG A 169 11.08 -5.46 0.16
CA ARG A 169 10.93 -6.08 1.48
C ARG A 169 9.67 -5.60 2.22
N VAL A 170 9.28 -6.35 3.23
CA VAL A 170 8.26 -5.95 4.21
C VAL A 170 8.94 -5.81 5.56
N GLU A 171 8.62 -4.76 6.29
CA GLU A 171 9.07 -4.52 7.67
C GLU A 171 7.84 -4.49 8.57
N ARG A 172 7.99 -4.93 9.82
CA ARG A 172 6.92 -4.92 10.83
C ARG A 172 7.41 -4.25 12.09
N PHE A 173 6.61 -3.32 12.60
CA PHE A 173 6.90 -2.54 13.80
C PHE A 173 5.78 -2.73 14.82
N HIS A 174 6.16 -3.04 16.06
CA HIS A 174 5.21 -3.17 17.17
C HIS A 174 4.78 -1.79 17.68
N LEU A 175 3.48 -1.62 17.91
CA LEU A 175 2.86 -0.42 18.48
C LEU A 175 2.14 -0.79 19.79
N PRO A 176 2.87 -1.04 20.90
CA PRO A 176 2.33 -1.60 22.13
C PRO A 176 1.23 -0.73 22.76
N GLY A 177 1.37 0.59 22.72
CA GLY A 177 0.39 1.52 23.29
C GLY A 177 -0.98 1.48 22.60
N LEU A 178 -1.06 0.91 21.41
CA LEU A 178 -2.29 0.78 20.62
C LEU A 178 -2.73 -0.68 20.43
N GLN A 179 -2.01 -1.63 21.01
CA GLN A 179 -2.20 -3.07 20.76
C GLN A 179 -2.21 -3.39 19.25
N ALA A 180 -1.22 -2.85 18.56
CA ALA A 180 -1.21 -2.75 17.10
C ALA A 180 0.17 -3.07 16.51
N MET A 181 0.20 -3.20 15.18
CA MET A 181 1.43 -3.28 14.40
C MET A 181 1.34 -2.39 13.17
N ASN A 182 2.49 -1.89 12.71
CA ASN A 182 2.62 -1.20 11.44
C ASN A 182 3.50 -2.02 10.50
N LEU A 183 2.96 -2.34 9.34
CA LEU A 183 3.66 -3.03 8.27
C LEU A 183 4.10 -1.99 7.24
N VAL A 184 5.36 -2.01 6.82
CA VAL A 184 5.87 -1.14 5.75
C VAL A 184 6.29 -2.01 4.57
N LEU A 185 5.61 -1.84 3.45
CA LEU A 185 5.78 -2.63 2.23
C LEU A 185 6.54 -1.76 1.22
N HIS A 186 7.75 -2.20 0.86
CA HIS A 186 8.63 -1.47 -0.05
C HIS A 186 8.37 -1.84 -1.51
N GLN A 187 8.50 -0.85 -2.40
CA GLN A 187 8.21 -1.01 -3.83
C GLN A 187 6.82 -1.62 -4.08
N ALA A 188 5.84 -1.07 -3.37
CA ALA A 188 4.48 -1.57 -3.29
C ALA A 188 3.54 -0.93 -4.31
N LEU A 189 3.88 0.27 -4.83
CA LEU A 189 2.94 1.12 -5.56
C LEU A 189 3.38 1.43 -7.01
N GLU A 190 4.46 0.81 -7.50
CA GLU A 190 4.96 0.99 -8.88
C GLU A 190 5.41 2.44 -9.16
N GLY A 191 6.19 3.01 -8.24
CA GLY A 191 6.68 4.39 -8.30
C GLY A 191 5.76 5.41 -7.60
N GLY A 192 4.67 4.93 -6.98
CA GLY A 192 3.75 5.75 -6.19
C GLY A 192 2.70 6.50 -7.00
N GLY A 193 1.83 7.23 -6.30
CA GLY A 193 0.71 8.00 -6.86
C GLY A 193 0.94 8.66 -8.23
N PRO A 194 2.00 9.47 -8.42
CA PRO A 194 2.22 10.20 -9.67
C PRO A 194 2.79 9.34 -10.82
N ALA A 195 3.37 8.16 -10.53
CA ALA A 195 4.06 7.33 -11.53
C ALA A 195 3.32 6.02 -11.86
N SER A 196 2.46 5.57 -10.95
CA SER A 196 1.78 4.29 -11.01
C SER A 196 0.64 4.29 -12.02
N LEU A 197 0.59 3.24 -12.84
CA LEU A 197 -0.51 3.02 -13.79
C LEU A 197 -1.63 2.14 -13.21
N ARG A 198 -1.49 1.72 -11.95
CA ARG A 198 -2.42 0.82 -11.27
C ARG A 198 -3.80 1.46 -11.04
N LEU A 199 -4.78 0.60 -10.76
CA LEU A 199 -6.12 1.04 -10.36
C LEU A 199 -6.10 1.83 -9.05
N ASP A 200 -5.33 1.36 -8.07
CA ASP A 200 -5.11 2.01 -6.77
C ASP A 200 -3.65 2.47 -6.62
N PRO A 201 -3.26 3.60 -7.24
CA PRO A 201 -1.88 4.07 -7.23
C PRO A 201 -1.45 4.64 -5.87
N LEU A 202 -2.39 4.89 -4.96
CA LEU A 202 -2.17 5.41 -3.60
C LEU A 202 -2.28 4.31 -2.53
N GLY A 203 -2.47 3.05 -2.93
CA GLY A 203 -2.56 1.91 -2.02
C GLY A 203 -3.66 1.98 -0.96
N LYS A 204 -4.73 2.75 -1.18
CA LYS A 204 -5.80 2.95 -0.18
C LYS A 204 -6.60 1.68 0.09
N GLY A 205 -6.61 0.75 -0.87
CA GLY A 205 -7.23 -0.57 -0.75
C GLY A 205 -6.31 -1.64 -0.17
N MET A 206 -5.02 -1.38 0.04
CA MET A 206 -4.07 -2.41 0.51
C MET A 206 -4.42 -2.98 1.88
N ALA A 207 -4.89 -2.14 2.81
CA ALA A 207 -5.38 -2.66 4.09
C ALA A 207 -6.59 -3.58 3.92
N GLN A 208 -7.54 -3.22 3.06
CA GLN A 208 -8.73 -4.06 2.81
C GLN A 208 -8.33 -5.43 2.24
N MET A 209 -7.38 -5.47 1.30
CA MET A 209 -6.86 -6.72 0.77
C MET A 209 -6.14 -7.55 1.84
N LEU A 210 -5.38 -6.93 2.74
CA LEU A 210 -4.71 -7.66 3.83
C LEU A 210 -5.70 -8.19 4.87
N LEU A 211 -6.80 -7.47 5.12
CA LEU A 211 -7.84 -7.87 6.05
C LEU A 211 -8.58 -9.16 5.63
N GLU A 212 -8.36 -9.65 4.42
CA GLU A 212 -8.84 -10.95 3.96
C GLU A 212 -7.81 -12.08 4.12
N LEU A 213 -6.60 -11.78 4.59
CA LEU A 213 -5.59 -12.77 4.93
C LEU A 213 -6.20 -13.79 5.93
N PRO A 214 -6.18 -15.10 5.62
CA PRO A 214 -6.67 -16.13 6.52
C PRO A 214 -5.79 -16.23 7.77
N ILE A 215 -6.42 -16.25 8.95
CA ILE A 215 -5.79 -16.42 10.25
C ILE A 215 -6.37 -17.67 10.90
N GLU A 216 -5.49 -18.56 11.34
CA GLU A 216 -5.89 -19.75 12.10
C GLU A 216 -6.20 -19.36 13.54
N VAL A 217 -7.37 -19.77 14.04
CA VAL A 217 -7.82 -19.57 15.42
C VAL A 217 -8.31 -20.89 16.02
N PRO A 218 -8.33 -21.05 17.35
CA PRO A 218 -9.05 -22.15 17.99
C PRO A 218 -10.51 -22.22 17.52
N ALA A 219 -11.02 -23.43 17.29
CA ALA A 219 -12.36 -23.64 16.72
C ALA A 219 -13.49 -23.09 17.63
N ASP A 220 -13.25 -23.06 18.95
CA ASP A 220 -14.17 -22.60 19.98
C ASP A 220 -14.09 -21.09 20.27
N TRP A 221 -13.19 -20.36 19.60
CA TRP A 221 -13.06 -18.93 19.82
C TRP A 221 -14.30 -18.14 19.35
N PRO A 222 -14.76 -17.16 20.15
CA PRO A 222 -15.87 -16.27 19.81
C PRO A 222 -15.40 -15.17 18.85
N VAL A 223 -15.11 -15.57 17.62
CA VAL A 223 -14.78 -14.70 16.47
C VAL A 223 -15.97 -14.60 15.54
#